data_AF-A0A3D3TJ27-F1
#
_entry.id   AF-A0A3D3TJ27-F1
#
_cell.length_a   1.000
_cell.length_b   1.000
_cell.length_c   1.000
_cell.angle_alpha   90.00
_cell.angle_beta   90.00
_cell.angle_gamma   90.00
#
_symmetry.space_group_name_H-M   'P 1'
#
loop_
_entity.id
_entity.type
_entity.pdbx_description
1 polymer ?
#
loop_
_entity_poly.entity_id
_entity_poly.type
_entity_poly.pdbx_seq_one_letter_code
_entity_poly.pdbx_strand_id
1 'polypeptide(L)'
;GYFPSYMLGNLYAAQMYSKARQDIPGLDKRIEMGDVLSLVDWLRKNIHSMGRRYEPEKLLKAATGKELDPSYFLRYIKEKYSSIYQI
;
A
#
# COMPACT_ATOMS: atom_id res chain seq x y z
N GLY A 1 8.76 -13.60 17.81
CA GLY A 1 8.77 -13.33 16.36
C GLY A 1 8.21 -11.96 16.01
N TYR A 2 8.75 -10.88 16.59
CA TYR A 2 8.34 -9.50 16.29
C TYR A 2 9.02 -8.98 15.01
N PHE A 3 10.31 -9.31 14.82
CA PHE A 3 11.07 -8.85 13.65
C PHE A 3 10.42 -9.10 12.27
N PRO A 4 9.78 -10.26 12.00
CA PRO A 4 9.07 -10.47 10.73
C PRO A 4 7.94 -9.46 10.43
N SER A 5 7.38 -8.79 11.45
CA SER A 5 6.30 -7.82 11.25
C SER A 5 6.76 -6.58 10.49
N TYR A 6 8.04 -6.21 10.57
CA TYR A 6 8.60 -5.11 9.80
C TYR A 6 8.56 -5.41 8.30
N MET A 7 8.95 -6.63 7.92
CA MET A 7 8.88 -7.04 6.51
C MET A 7 7.43 -7.13 6.04
N LEU A 8 6.52 -7.67 6.86
CA LEU A 8 5.10 -7.69 6.55
C LEU A 8 4.54 -6.28 6.34
N GLY A 9 4.97 -5.30 7.14
CA GLY A 9 4.60 -3.90 6.96
C GLY A 9 4.98 -3.36 5.59
N ASN A 10 6.18 -3.65 5.10
CA ASN A 10 6.63 -3.26 3.75
C ASN A 10 5.78 -3.91 2.64
N LEU A 11 5.44 -5.19 2.79
CA LEU A 11 4.62 -5.91 1.82
C LEU A 11 3.19 -5.33 1.77
N TYR A 12 2.57 -5.13 2.95
CA TYR A 12 1.25 -4.53 3.05
C TYR A 12 1.22 -3.11 2.48
N ALA A 13 2.21 -2.27 2.79
CA ALA A 13 2.28 -0.90 2.31
C ALA A 13 2.31 -0.85 0.77
N ALA A 14 3.14 -1.67 0.12
CA ALA A 14 3.23 -1.71 -1.34
C ALA A 14 1.91 -2.15 -2.00
N GLN A 15 1.25 -3.18 -1.45
CA GLN A 15 -0.02 -3.66 -1.99
C GLN A 15 -1.17 -2.67 -1.74
N MET A 16 -1.27 -2.09 -0.55
CA MET A 16 -2.26 -1.05 -0.23
C MET A 16 -2.07 0.19 -1.11
N TYR A 17 -0.83 0.65 -1.29
CA TYR A 17 -0.54 1.80 -2.16
C TYR A 17 -0.87 1.52 -3.63
N SER A 18 -0.57 0.30 -4.12
CA SER A 18 -0.94 -0.09 -5.48
C SER A 18 -2.46 -0.07 -5.69
N LYS A 19 -3.26 -0.50 -4.70
CA LYS A 19 -4.71 -0.37 -4.77
C LYS A 19 -5.17 1.09 -4.69
N ALA A 20 -4.61 1.87 -3.77
CA ALA A 20 -4.95 3.30 -3.63
C ALA A 20 -4.69 4.08 -4.94
N ARG A 21 -3.60 3.79 -5.66
CA ARG A 21 -3.31 4.38 -6.98
C ARG A 21 -4.37 4.03 -8.04
N GLN A 22 -4.99 2.85 -7.97
CA GLN A 22 -6.06 2.45 -8.87
C GLN A 22 -7.38 3.16 -8.52
N ASP A 23 -7.67 3.29 -7.23
CA ASP A 23 -8.93 3.86 -6.74
C ASP A 23 -8.93 5.40 -6.76
N ILE A 24 -7.75 6.04 -6.74
CA ILE A 24 -7.58 7.50 -6.74
C ILE A 24 -6.85 7.92 -8.03
N PRO A 25 -7.59 8.34 -9.08
CA PRO A 25 -6.98 8.83 -10.31
C PRO A 25 -6.01 9.99 -10.06
N GLY A 26 -4.79 9.86 -10.57
CA GLY A 26 -3.74 10.87 -10.44
C GLY A 26 -3.14 10.99 -9.05
N LEU A 27 -3.23 9.94 -8.21
CA LEU A 27 -2.72 9.95 -6.84
C LEU A 27 -1.29 10.49 -6.73
N ASP A 28 -0.36 10.01 -7.55
CA ASP A 28 1.05 10.44 -7.45
C ASP A 28 1.21 11.94 -7.74
N LYS A 29 0.50 12.47 -8.75
CA LYS A 29 0.50 13.91 -9.07
C LYS A 29 -0.10 14.76 -7.95
N ARG A 30 -1.13 14.25 -7.26
CA ARG A 30 -1.71 14.92 -6.09
C ARG A 30 -0.70 15.03 -4.97
N ILE A 31 0.02 13.93 -4.70
CA ILE A 31 1.09 13.89 -3.69
C ILE A 31 2.21 14.87 -4.07
N GLU A 32 2.62 14.91 -5.34
CA GLU A 32 3.61 15.88 -5.84
C GLU A 32 3.17 17.34 -5.61
N MET A 33 1.87 17.63 -5.67
CA MET A 33 1.29 18.95 -5.40
C MET A 33 1.03 19.21 -3.90
N GLY A 34 1.35 18.27 -3.01
CA GLY A 34 1.14 18.37 -1.58
C GLY A 34 -0.23 17.90 -1.08
N ASP A 35 -1.12 17.43 -1.96
CA ASP A 35 -2.38 16.78 -1.56
C ASP A 35 -2.13 15.32 -1.15
N VAL A 36 -1.83 15.14 0.13
CA VAL A 36 -1.72 13.82 0.77
C VAL A 36 -3.05 13.35 1.39
N LEU A 37 -4.04 14.25 1.50
CA LEU A 37 -5.31 13.96 2.17
C LEU A 37 -6.11 12.92 1.41
N SER A 38 -6.07 12.95 0.08
CA SER A 38 -6.69 11.92 -0.77
C SER A 38 -6.26 10.49 -0.37
N LEU A 39 -4.96 10.28 -0.09
CA LEU A 39 -4.46 8.97 0.36
C LEU A 39 -4.86 8.66 1.80
N VAL A 40 -4.76 9.65 2.69
CA VAL A 40 -5.11 9.49 4.11
C VAL A 40 -6.58 9.12 4.26
N ASP A 41 -7.48 9.73 3.49
CA ASP A 41 -8.91 9.45 3.55
C ASP A 41 -9.23 8.06 2.98
N TRP A 42 -8.54 7.62 1.94
CA TRP A 42 -8.63 6.23 1.48
C TRP A 42 -8.15 5.24 2.55
N LEU A 43 -7.04 5.52 3.24
CA LEU A 43 -6.56 4.68 4.34
C LEU A 43 -7.52 4.67 5.53
N ARG A 44 -8.10 5.83 5.89
CA ARG A 44 -9.11 5.93 6.96
C ARG A 44 -10.32 5.07 6.66
N LYS A 45 -10.85 5.17 5.44
CA LYS A 45 -12.03 4.43 5.01
C LYS A 45 -11.76 2.93 4.95
N ASN A 46 -10.67 2.50 4.32
CA ASN A 46 -10.46 1.10 3.99
C ASN A 46 -9.67 0.31 5.05
N ILE A 47 -8.84 0.99 5.86
CA ILE A 47 -7.94 0.36 6.83
C ILE A 47 -8.24 0.82 8.26
N HIS A 48 -8.05 2.11 8.57
CA HIS A 48 -8.04 2.56 9.97
C HIS A 48 -9.40 2.42 10.66
N SER A 49 -10.50 2.69 9.96
CA SER A 49 -11.86 2.61 10.52
C SER A 49 -12.26 1.17 10.93
N MET A 50 -11.59 0.16 10.38
CA MET A 50 -11.86 -1.24 10.68
C MET A 50 -11.25 -1.68 12.02
N GLY A 51 -10.24 -0.97 12.51
CA GLY A 51 -9.55 -1.31 13.77
C GLY A 51 -9.14 -2.78 13.81
N ARG A 52 -9.55 -3.50 14.86
CA ARG A 52 -9.32 -4.96 15.02
C ARG A 52 -10.53 -5.81 14.64
N ARG A 53 -11.48 -5.28 13.85
CA ARG A 53 -12.68 -6.00 13.42
C ARG A 53 -12.35 -7.21 12.54
N TYR A 54 -11.24 -7.13 11.79
CA TYR A 54 -10.78 -8.18 10.88
C TYR A 54 -9.36 -8.60 11.24
N GLU A 55 -9.07 -9.88 11.04
CA GLU A 55 -7.70 -10.37 10.98
C GLU A 55 -6.94 -9.69 9.82
N PRO A 56 -5.61 -9.48 9.92
CA PRO A 56 -4.84 -8.72 8.94
C PRO A 56 -5.02 -9.17 7.48
N GLU A 57 -5.01 -10.49 7.23
CA GLU A 57 -5.22 -11.04 5.88
C GLU A 57 -6.61 -10.74 5.33
N LYS A 58 -7.64 -10.83 6.19
CA LYS A 58 -9.01 -10.50 5.82
C LYS A 58 -9.17 -9.01 5.56
N LEU A 59 -8.54 -8.15 6.38
CA LEU A 59 -8.54 -6.70 6.19
C LEU A 59 -7.88 -6.32 4.87
N LEU A 60 -6.70 -6.88 4.57
CA LEU A 60 -6.01 -6.62 3.32
C LEU A 60 -6.85 -7.07 2.11
N LYS A 61 -7.44 -8.26 2.18
CA LYS A 61 -8.30 -8.78 1.10
C LYS A 61 -9.55 -7.93 0.92
N ALA A 62 -10.17 -7.46 1.99
CA ALA A 62 -11.31 -6.55 1.93
C ALA A 62 -10.92 -5.19 1.30
N ALA A 63 -9.76 -4.62 1.66
CA ALA A 63 -9.33 -3.32 1.16
C ALA A 63 -8.77 -3.37 -0.27
N THR A 64 -8.11 -4.46 -0.65
CA THR A 64 -7.36 -4.56 -1.93
C THR A 64 -7.97 -5.51 -2.95
N GLY A 65 -8.93 -6.35 -2.53
CA GLY A 65 -9.53 -7.41 -3.35
C GLY A 65 -8.65 -8.66 -3.49
N LYS A 66 -7.45 -8.68 -2.90
CA LYS A 66 -6.48 -9.77 -3.03
C LYS A 66 -5.86 -10.14 -1.69
N GLU A 67 -5.45 -11.40 -1.57
CA GLU A 67 -4.57 -11.85 -0.49
C GLU A 67 -3.18 -11.20 -0.60
N LEU A 68 -2.35 -11.35 0.43
CA LEU A 68 -1.01 -10.78 0.45
C LEU A 68 -0.17 -11.34 -0.71
N ASP A 69 0.31 -10.45 -1.58
CA ASP A 69 1.10 -10.80 -2.75
C ASP A 69 2.42 -10.01 -2.72
N PRO A 70 3.58 -10.67 -2.49
CA PRO A 70 4.88 -10.02 -2.47
C PRO A 70 5.27 -9.34 -3.78
N SER A 71 4.63 -9.68 -4.91
CA SER A 71 4.95 -9.11 -6.22
C SER A 71 4.74 -7.59 -6.28
N TYR A 72 3.82 -7.05 -5.47
CA TYR A 72 3.62 -5.60 -5.36
C TYR A 72 4.87 -4.89 -4.81
N PHE A 73 5.46 -5.46 -3.75
CA PHE A 73 6.68 -4.92 -3.15
C PHE A 73 7.89 -5.11 -4.07
N LEU A 74 8.07 -6.30 -4.65
CA LEU A 74 9.16 -6.60 -5.58
C LEU A 74 9.15 -5.66 -6.79
N ARG A 75 7.96 -5.37 -7.32
CA ARG A 75 7.79 -4.42 -8.42
C ARG A 75 8.16 -3.00 -8.01
N TYR A 76 7.63 -2.52 -6.87
CA TYR A 76 7.95 -1.19 -6.35
C TYR A 76 9.47 -0.99 -6.18
N ILE A 77 10.16 -1.94 -5.53
CA ILE A 77 11.61 -1.81 -5.33
C ILE A 77 12.34 -1.87 -6.68
N LYS A 78 11.96 -2.79 -7.58
CA LYS A 78 12.62 -2.91 -8.87
C LYS A 78 12.47 -1.63 -9.69
N GLU A 79 11.25 -1.11 -9.83
CA GLU A 79 10.98 0.14 -10.56
C GLU A 79 11.75 1.32 -9.96
N LYS A 80 11.70 1.49 -8.63
CA LYS A 80 12.38 2.59 -7.95
C LYS A 80 13.89 2.53 -8.10
N TYR A 81 14.49 1.37 -7.81
CA TYR A 81 15.95 1.23 -7.78
C TYR A 81 16.54 1.13 -9.19
N SER A 82 15.86 0.52 -10.16
CA SER A 82 16.25 0.60 -11.57
C SER A 82 16.24 2.04 -12.09
N SER A 83 15.24 2.84 -11.72
CA SER A 83 15.20 4.25 -12.13
C SER A 83 16.30 5.10 -11.50
N ILE A 84 16.66 4.86 -10.24
CA ILE A 84 17.66 5.65 -9.52
C ILE A 84 19.08 5.27 -9.95
N TYR A 85 19.35 3.97 -10.06
CA TYR A 85 20.71 3.44 -10.28
C TYR A 85 20.97 3.01 -11.73
N GLN A 86 19.98 3.13 -12.62
CA GLN A 86 20.08 2.78 -14.04
C GLN A 86 20.48 1.31 -14.27
N ILE A 87 19.89 0.41 -13.50
CA ILE A 87 20.08 -1.06 -13.55
C ILE A 87 18.87 -1.80 -14.12
#